data_AF-A0A800XLU2-F1
#
_entry.id   AF-A0A800XLU2-F1
#
_cell.length_a   1.000
_cell.length_b   1.000
_cell.length_c   1.000
_cell.angle_alpha   90.00
_cell.angle_beta   90.00
_cell.angle_gamma   90.00
#
_symmetry.space_group_name_H-M   'P 1'
#
loop_
_entity.id
_entity.type
_entity.pdbx_description
1 polymer ?
#
loop_
_entity_poly.entity_id
_entity_poly.type
_entity_poly.pdbx_seq_one_letter_code
_entity_poly.pdbx_strand_id
1 'polypeptide(L)'
;MGDARGDKEHLGVDTNVLVSFLDAEHPDHKDASRLGDAHTATNPTIIHEAYHTLVYAQKWDRNQATDVLVDYLDTTLFLNQTKEITKIGLSLGMEYALGGRDSLILANFLLNGIEKMVTFDTSLLELERISMDGRVMCIILPSDA
;
A
#
# COMPACT_ATOMS: atom_id res chain seq x y z
N MET A 1 1.61 25.45 7.33
CA MET A 1 1.51 25.81 5.90
C MET A 1 0.82 24.64 5.24
N GLY A 2 -0.46 24.80 4.90
CA GLY A 2 -1.26 23.73 4.30
C GLY A 2 -0.83 23.57 2.85
N ASP A 3 -0.38 22.38 2.49
CA ASP A 3 -0.12 22.03 1.10
C ASP A 3 -1.47 21.61 0.50
N ALA A 4 -2.08 22.53 -0.24
CA ALA A 4 -3.26 22.27 -1.04
C ALA A 4 -2.85 21.44 -2.27
N ARG A 5 -2.62 20.15 -2.07
CA ARG A 5 -2.54 19.17 -3.16
C ARG A 5 -3.95 18.62 -3.35
N GLY A 6 -4.53 18.92 -4.51
CA GLY A 6 -5.97 18.84 -4.79
C GLY A 6 -6.66 17.53 -4.43
N ASP A 7 -7.98 17.63 -4.30
CA ASP A 7 -9.02 16.60 -4.09
C ASP A 7 -8.97 15.46 -5.12
N LYS A 8 -7.84 14.76 -5.22
CA LYS A 8 -7.72 13.52 -5.96
C LYS A 8 -7.68 12.39 -4.94
N GLU A 9 -8.67 11.52 -5.02
CA GLU A 9 -8.76 10.30 -4.24
C GLU A 9 -7.50 9.47 -4.55
N HIS A 10 -6.61 9.33 -3.56
CA HIS A 10 -5.42 8.51 -3.71
C HIS A 10 -5.73 7.07 -3.30
N LEU A 11 -5.19 6.12 -4.04
CA LEU A 11 -5.35 4.69 -3.81
C LEU A 11 -4.17 4.16 -3.01
N GLY A 12 -4.41 3.64 -1.81
CA GLY A 12 -3.38 2.96 -1.02
C GLY A 12 -2.98 1.66 -1.70
N VAL A 13 -1.69 1.50 -2.01
CA VAL A 13 -1.20 0.31 -2.71
C VAL A 13 -0.46 -0.61 -1.75
N ASP A 14 -0.93 -1.85 -1.59
CA ASP A 14 -0.23 -2.87 -0.82
C ASP A 14 1.03 -3.39 -1.54
N THR A 15 1.92 -4.03 -0.79
CA THR A 15 3.17 -4.57 -1.33
C THR A 15 2.95 -5.58 -2.46
N ASN A 16 1.99 -6.50 -2.30
CA ASN A 16 1.74 -7.53 -3.33
C ASN A 16 1.23 -6.93 -4.65
N VAL A 17 0.49 -5.82 -4.60
CA VAL A 17 0.02 -5.09 -5.78
C VAL A 17 1.18 -4.32 -6.40
N LEU A 18 1.99 -3.63 -5.59
CA LEU A 18 3.16 -2.90 -6.10
C LEU A 18 4.15 -3.85 -6.79
N VAL A 19 4.47 -4.99 -6.19
CA VAL A 19 5.35 -5.99 -6.80
C VAL A 19 4.77 -6.50 -8.11
N SER A 20 3.48 -6.85 -8.13
CA SER A 20 2.79 -7.28 -9.35
C SER A 20 2.78 -6.20 -10.44
N PHE A 21 2.64 -4.94 -10.05
CA PHE A 21 2.66 -3.80 -10.97
C PHE A 21 4.04 -3.61 -11.61
N LEU A 22 5.12 -3.73 -10.81
CA LEU A 22 6.49 -3.53 -11.27
C LEU A 22 7.04 -4.72 -12.06
N ASP A 23 6.65 -5.94 -11.70
CA ASP A 23 7.13 -7.16 -12.32
C ASP A 23 6.21 -7.65 -13.44
N ALA A 24 6.63 -7.40 -14.68
CA ALA A 24 5.88 -7.78 -15.89
C ALA A 24 5.70 -9.28 -16.06
N GLU A 25 6.54 -10.11 -15.43
CA GLU A 25 6.41 -11.57 -15.45
C GLU A 25 5.51 -12.10 -14.32
N HIS A 26 5.05 -11.22 -13.41
CA HIS A 26 4.17 -11.62 -12.32
C HIS A 26 2.80 -12.08 -12.85
N PRO A 27 2.23 -13.19 -12.36
CA PRO A 27 0.92 -13.68 -12.81
C PRO A 27 -0.19 -12.63 -12.74
N ASP A 28 -0.17 -11.81 -11.68
CA ASP A 28 -1.17 -10.77 -11.43
C ASP A 28 -0.83 -9.42 -12.09
N HIS A 29 0.26 -9.33 -12.87
CA HIS A 29 0.69 -8.09 -13.54
C HIS A 29 -0.41 -7.49 -14.41
N LYS A 30 -1.18 -8.34 -15.10
CA LYS A 30 -2.29 -7.88 -15.95
C LYS A 30 -3.35 -7.11 -15.16
N ASP A 31 -3.64 -7.54 -13.93
CA ASP A 31 -4.65 -6.88 -13.10
C ASP A 31 -4.06 -5.67 -12.36
N ALA A 32 -2.79 -5.75 -11.93
CA ALA A 32 -2.10 -4.63 -11.31
C ALA A 32 -1.78 -3.47 -12.28
N SER A 33 -1.47 -3.77 -13.55
CA SER A 33 -1.14 -2.77 -14.58
C SER A 33 -2.26 -1.76 -14.86
N ARG A 34 -3.51 -2.10 -14.49
CA ARG A 34 -4.66 -1.20 -14.59
C ARG A 34 -4.53 0.03 -13.67
N LEU A 35 -3.63 -0.01 -12.70
CA LEU A 35 -3.30 1.10 -11.81
C LEU A 35 -2.44 2.18 -12.49
N GLY A 36 -2.01 2.00 -13.75
CA GLY A 36 -1.06 2.89 -14.42
C GLY A 36 -1.49 4.37 -14.49
N ASP A 37 -2.78 4.67 -14.47
CA ASP A 37 -3.33 6.04 -14.46
C ASP A 37 -3.77 6.53 -13.06
N ALA A 38 -3.69 5.68 -12.03
CA ALA A 38 -4.19 5.98 -10.69
C ALA A 38 -3.21 6.85 -9.88
N HIS A 39 -3.75 7.75 -9.07
CA HIS A 39 -2.95 8.45 -8.07
C HIS A 39 -2.72 7.51 -6.87
N THR A 40 -1.53 6.93 -6.77
CA THR A 40 -1.23 5.96 -5.72
C THR A 40 -0.71 6.63 -4.45
N ALA A 41 -0.88 5.95 -3.32
CA ALA A 41 -0.25 6.27 -2.05
C ALA A 41 0.50 5.05 -1.51
N THR A 42 1.64 5.30 -0.88
CA THR A 42 2.51 4.28 -0.29
C THR A 42 3.13 4.76 1.02
N ASN A 43 3.91 3.92 1.68
CA ASN A 43 4.65 4.25 2.89
C ASN A 43 5.99 3.48 2.94
N PRO A 44 6.92 3.83 3.84
CA PRO A 44 8.24 3.18 3.90
C PRO A 44 8.18 1.65 4.10
N THR A 45 7.18 1.14 4.83
CA THR A 45 7.02 -0.29 5.08
C THR A 45 6.78 -1.05 3.77
N ILE A 46 5.87 -0.54 2.94
CA ILE A 46 5.54 -1.13 1.63
C ILE A 46 6.77 -1.12 0.72
N ILE A 47 7.49 -0.01 0.63
CA ILE A 47 8.66 0.12 -0.26
C ILE A 47 9.77 -0.86 0.10
N HIS A 48 10.09 -0.97 1.39
CA HIS A 48 11.14 -1.89 1.82
C HIS A 48 10.73 -3.36 1.73
N GLU A 49 9.44 -3.66 1.89
CA GLU A 49 8.93 -5.00 1.64
C GLU A 49 8.93 -5.33 0.15
N ALA A 50 8.54 -4.40 -0.71
CA ALA A 50 8.59 -4.57 -2.17
C ALA A 50 10.03 -4.82 -2.63
N TYR A 51 11.00 -4.06 -2.13
CA TYR A 51 12.42 -4.31 -2.40
C TYR A 51 12.83 -5.73 -2.00
N HIS A 52 12.45 -6.15 -0.79
CA HIS A 52 12.77 -7.48 -0.31
C HIS A 52 12.16 -8.56 -1.21
N THR A 53 10.89 -8.42 -1.60
CA THR A 53 10.21 -9.36 -2.47
C THR A 53 10.82 -9.40 -3.88
N LEU A 54 11.06 -8.24 -4.51
CA LEU A 54 11.68 -8.17 -5.83
C LEU A 54 13.06 -8.85 -5.85
N VAL A 55 13.92 -8.53 -4.89
CA VAL A 55 15.29 -9.07 -4.86
C VAL A 55 15.33 -10.54 -4.44
N TYR A 56 14.63 -10.91 -3.37
CA TYR A 56 14.80 -12.23 -2.77
C TYR A 56 13.80 -13.27 -3.28
N ALA A 57 12.58 -12.87 -3.62
CA ALA A 57 11.58 -13.78 -4.19
C ALA A 57 11.67 -13.78 -5.71
N GLN A 58 11.54 -12.62 -6.36
CA GLN A 58 11.54 -12.49 -7.83
C GLN A 58 12.94 -12.51 -8.47
N LYS A 59 14.00 -12.53 -7.65
CA LYS A 59 15.41 -12.64 -8.10
C LYS A 59 15.86 -11.50 -9.01
N TRP A 60 15.24 -10.32 -8.87
CA TRP A 60 15.68 -9.11 -9.55
C TRP A 60 17.11 -8.73 -9.15
N ASP A 61 17.81 -8.06 -10.07
CA ASP A 61 19.05 -7.37 -9.72
C ASP A 61 18.77 -6.27 -8.68
N ARG A 62 19.70 -6.08 -7.74
CA ARG A 62 19.52 -5.12 -6.64
C ARG A 62 19.52 -3.68 -7.11
N ASN A 63 20.35 -3.33 -8.10
CA ASN A 63 20.38 -1.98 -8.64
C ASN A 63 19.09 -1.71 -9.42
N GLN A 64 18.69 -2.67 -10.27
CA GLN A 64 17.41 -2.59 -10.98
C GLN A 64 16.22 -2.38 -10.03
N ALA A 65 16.12 -3.19 -8.97
CA ALA A 65 15.03 -3.06 -7.99
C ALA A 65 15.09 -1.71 -7.25
N THR A 66 16.29 -1.20 -6.95
CA THR A 66 16.47 0.09 -6.30
C THR A 66 16.04 1.23 -7.22
N ASP A 67 16.54 1.27 -8.45
CA ASP A 67 16.25 2.32 -9.42
C ASP A 67 14.74 2.42 -9.68
N VAL A 68 14.07 1.28 -9.91
CA VAL A 68 12.63 1.25 -10.16
C VAL A 68 11.80 1.69 -8.94
N LEU A 69 12.18 1.32 -7.73
CA LEU A 69 11.47 1.77 -6.52
C LEU A 69 11.70 3.25 -6.22
N VAL A 70 12.88 3.79 -6.55
CA VAL A 70 13.16 5.23 -6.46
C VAL A 70 12.31 5.99 -7.48
N ASP A 71 12.23 5.51 -8.72
CA ASP A 71 11.35 6.11 -9.73
C ASP A 71 9.87 6.07 -9.29
N TYR A 72 9.43 4.97 -8.68
CA TYR A 72 8.08 4.86 -8.13
C TYR A 72 7.82 5.90 -7.04
N LEU A 73 8.78 6.13 -6.14
CA LEU A 73 8.67 7.13 -5.08
C LEU A 73 8.43 8.56 -5.60
N ASP A 74 8.97 8.89 -6.77
CA ASP A 74 8.79 10.21 -7.39
C ASP A 74 7.38 10.42 -8.00
N THR A 75 6.61 9.34 -8.18
CA THR A 75 5.29 9.37 -8.83
C THR A 75 4.11 9.14 -7.87
N THR A 76 4.39 8.67 -6.65
CA THR A 76 3.38 8.27 -5.65
C THR A 76 3.30 9.25 -4.48
N LEU A 77 2.16 9.29 -3.80
CA LEU A 77 2.04 9.98 -2.52
C LEU A 77 2.74 9.18 -1.42
N PHE A 78 3.87 9.69 -0.93
CA PHE A 78 4.60 9.06 0.17
C PHE A 78 4.06 9.49 1.54
N LEU A 79 3.57 8.53 2.32
CA LEU A 79 2.99 8.74 3.64
C LEU A 79 3.99 8.35 4.74
N ASN A 80 4.30 9.31 5.60
CA ASN A 80 5.27 9.12 6.67
C ASN A 80 4.75 8.20 7.77
N GLN A 81 5.65 7.42 8.36
CA GLN A 81 5.37 6.64 9.56
C GLN A 81 5.58 7.49 10.82
N THR A 82 4.59 7.54 11.71
CA THR A 82 4.67 8.29 12.96
C THR A 82 4.48 7.36 14.17
N LYS A 83 4.87 7.83 15.36
CA LYS A 83 4.62 7.09 16.62
C LYS A 83 3.14 6.83 16.86
N GLU A 84 2.28 7.76 16.44
CA GLU A 84 0.84 7.61 16.54
C GLU A 84 0.34 6.51 15.61
N ILE A 85 0.74 6.52 14.34
CA ILE A 85 0.41 5.45 13.40
C ILE A 85 0.88 4.09 13.93
N THR A 86 2.07 4.02 14.53
CA THR A 86 2.56 2.75 15.11
C THR A 86 1.69 2.26 16.26
N LYS A 87 1.23 3.15 17.15
CA LYS A 87 0.32 2.77 18.24
C LYS A 87 -1.02 2.29 17.71
N ILE A 88 -1.57 3.01 16.74
CA ILE A 88 -2.82 2.64 16.08
C ILE A 88 -2.69 1.30 15.35
N GLY A 89 -1.58 1.04 14.66
CA GLY A 89 -1.34 -0.25 14.02
C GLY A 89 -1.34 -1.41 15.02
N LEU A 90 -0.84 -1.21 16.23
CA LEU A 90 -0.94 -2.24 17.28
C LEU A 90 -2.41 -2.45 17.73
N SER A 91 -3.18 -1.37 17.86
CA SER A 91 -4.61 -1.45 18.17
C SER A 91 -5.42 -2.17 17.09
N LEU A 92 -5.20 -1.82 15.81
CA LEU A 92 -5.85 -2.50 14.68
C LEU A 92 -5.45 -3.98 14.61
N GLY A 93 -4.18 -4.30 14.89
CA GLY A 93 -3.70 -5.68 14.95
C GLY A 93 -4.45 -6.52 15.98
N MET A 94 -4.74 -5.93 17.15
CA MET A 94 -5.56 -6.59 18.18
C MET A 94 -7.04 -6.69 17.79
N GLU A 95 -7.63 -5.61 17.25
CA GLU A 95 -9.06 -5.52 16.97
C GLU A 95 -9.49 -6.43 15.81
N TYR A 96 -8.69 -6.46 14.75
CA TYR A 96 -8.98 -7.18 13.51
C TYR A 96 -8.16 -8.46 13.35
N ALA A 97 -7.41 -8.88 14.39
CA ALA A 97 -6.54 -10.06 14.39
C ALA A 97 -5.52 -10.09 13.22
N LEU A 98 -4.98 -8.93 12.86
CA LEU A 98 -4.10 -8.74 11.71
C LEU A 98 -2.62 -9.03 12.04
N GLY A 99 -1.85 -9.37 11.00
CA GLY A 99 -0.40 -9.36 11.07
C GLY A 99 0.14 -7.96 11.41
N GLY A 100 1.24 -7.89 12.18
CA GLY A 100 1.75 -6.62 12.69
C GLY A 100 2.23 -5.64 11.61
N ARG A 101 2.54 -6.12 10.41
CA ARG A 101 2.88 -5.30 9.26
C ARG A 101 1.62 -4.74 8.58
N ASP A 102 0.67 -5.61 8.31
CA ASP A 102 -0.55 -5.25 7.59
C ASP A 102 -1.36 -4.25 8.43
N SER A 103 -1.39 -4.44 9.75
CA SER A 103 -1.98 -3.49 10.68
C SER A 103 -1.28 -2.12 10.68
N LEU A 104 0.04 -2.09 10.50
CA LEU A 104 0.81 -0.85 10.40
C LEU A 104 0.52 -0.11 9.08
N ILE A 105 0.42 -0.84 7.97
CA ILE A 105 0.08 -0.28 6.65
C ILE A 105 -1.33 0.30 6.68
N LEU A 106 -2.29 -0.47 7.18
CA LEU A 106 -3.69 -0.05 7.30
C LEU A 106 -3.85 1.19 8.19
N ALA A 107 -3.16 1.22 9.35
CA ALA A 107 -3.14 2.39 10.22
C ALA A 107 -2.59 3.64 9.52
N ASN A 108 -1.54 3.46 8.71
CA ASN A 108 -0.90 4.55 7.99
C ASN A 108 -1.87 5.17 6.97
N PHE A 109 -2.51 4.33 6.15
CA PHE A 109 -3.50 4.77 5.18
C PHE A 109 -4.71 5.42 5.84
N LEU A 110 -5.29 4.76 6.86
CA LEU A 110 -6.48 5.26 7.55
C LEU A 110 -6.26 6.64 8.18
N LEU A 111 -5.15 6.85 8.90
CA LEU A 111 -4.85 8.13 9.56
C LEU A 111 -4.49 9.25 8.57
N ASN A 112 -3.95 8.91 7.41
CA ASN A 112 -3.67 9.88 6.35
C ASN A 112 -4.87 10.12 5.41
N GLY A 113 -6.03 9.51 5.69
CA GLY A 113 -7.27 9.77 4.93
C GLY A 113 -7.33 9.08 3.58
N ILE A 114 -6.63 7.96 3.42
CA ILE A 114 -6.78 7.09 2.26
C ILE A 114 -8.06 6.26 2.46
N GLU A 115 -9.01 6.42 1.54
CA GLU A 115 -10.35 5.80 1.64
C GLU A 115 -10.41 4.41 1.01
N LYS A 116 -9.46 4.08 0.13
CA LYS A 116 -9.38 2.78 -0.55
C LYS A 116 -7.96 2.25 -0.53
N MET A 117 -7.83 0.98 -0.16
CA MET A 117 -6.60 0.20 -0.31
C MET A 117 -6.82 -0.93 -1.30
N VAL A 118 -5.88 -1.12 -2.21
CA VAL A 118 -5.83 -2.29 -3.10
C VAL A 118 -4.83 -3.32 -2.60
N THR A 119 -5.27 -4.57 -2.59
CA THR A 119 -4.44 -5.73 -2.24
C THR A 119 -4.93 -6.98 -2.97
N PHE A 120 -4.04 -7.94 -3.18
CA PHE A 120 -4.38 -9.33 -3.55
C PHE A 120 -4.46 -10.27 -2.34
N ASP A 121 -4.22 -9.78 -1.11
CA ASP A 121 -4.28 -10.60 0.10
C ASP A 121 -5.73 -10.91 0.46
N THR A 122 -6.11 -12.19 0.36
CA THR A 122 -7.47 -12.64 0.64
C THR A 122 -7.90 -12.36 2.07
N SER A 123 -7.00 -12.43 3.05
CA SER A 123 -7.33 -12.18 4.46
C SER A 123 -7.66 -10.70 4.72
N LEU A 124 -7.02 -9.79 3.98
CA LEU A 124 -7.34 -8.37 4.03
C LEU A 124 -8.63 -8.07 3.26
N LEU A 125 -8.84 -8.71 2.11
CA LEU A 125 -10.07 -8.55 1.32
C LEU A 125 -11.31 -9.03 2.07
N GLU A 126 -11.20 -10.10 2.86
CA GLU A 126 -12.28 -10.61 3.73
C GLU A 126 -12.74 -9.60 4.79
N LEU A 127 -11.91 -8.62 5.15
CA LEU A 127 -12.34 -7.54 6.05
C LEU A 127 -13.32 -6.60 5.36
N GLU A 128 -13.21 -6.43 4.03
CA GLU A 128 -13.93 -5.48 3.15
C GLU A 128 -13.76 -3.99 3.50
N ARG A 129 -13.74 -3.66 4.79
CA ARG A 129 -13.71 -2.33 5.35
C ARG A 129 -13.13 -2.35 6.76
N ILE A 130 -12.32 -1.34 7.07
CA ILE A 130 -11.94 -1.01 8.45
C ILE A 130 -12.40 0.39 8.82
N SER A 131 -12.60 0.64 10.12
CA SER A 131 -12.98 1.95 10.60
C SER A 131 -12.40 2.26 11.97
N MET A 132 -11.92 3.49 12.16
CA MET A 132 -11.42 3.95 13.45
C MET A 132 -11.56 5.47 13.56
N ASP A 133 -11.99 5.97 14.72
CA ASP A 133 -12.15 7.40 15.00
C ASP A 133 -12.93 8.17 13.91
N GLY A 134 -14.00 7.56 13.39
CA GLY A 134 -14.85 8.13 12.35
C GLY A 134 -14.26 8.09 10.94
N ARG A 135 -13.04 7.58 10.78
CA ARG A 135 -12.39 7.33 9.48
C ARG A 135 -12.72 5.94 9.01
N VAL A 136 -12.81 5.78 7.70
CA VAL A 136 -13.20 4.53 7.04
C VAL A 136 -12.27 4.30 5.87
N MET A 137 -11.85 3.06 5.68
CA MET A 137 -11.14 2.64 4.49
C MET A 137 -11.73 1.32 3.98
N CYS A 138 -11.99 1.25 2.69
CA CYS A 138 -12.39 0.04 1.99
C CYS A 138 -11.15 -0.72 1.49
N ILE A 139 -11.22 -2.05 1.51
CA ILE A 139 -10.15 -2.93 1.03
C ILE A 139 -10.72 -3.68 -0.18
N ILE A 140 -10.09 -3.49 -1.33
CA ILE A 140 -10.63 -3.92 -2.63
C ILE A 140 -9.55 -4.57 -3.49
N LEU A 141 -9.97 -5.29 -4.53
CA LEU A 141 -9.06 -5.77 -5.56
C LEU A 141 -8.63 -4.61 -6.48
N PRO A 142 -7.44 -4.69 -7.11
CA PRO A 142 -7.04 -3.73 -8.14
C PRO A 142 -8.02 -3.60 -9.32
N SER A 143 -8.81 -4.65 -9.61
CA SER A 143 -9.83 -4.62 -10.65
C SER A 143 -11.04 -3.76 -10.32
N ASP A 144 -11.24 -3.45 -9.03
CA ASP A 144 -12.41 -2.77 -8.50
C ASP A 144 -12.09 -1.33 -8.06
N ALA A 145 -10.87 -0.88 -8.35
CA ALA A 145 -10.32 0.43 -8.01
C ALA A 145 -10.89 1.58 -8.86
#